data_AF-A0A9D2UAR1-F1
#
_entry.id   AF-A0A9D2UAR1-F1
#
_cell.length_a   1.000
_cell.length_b   1.000
_cell.length_c   1.000
_cell.angle_alpha   90.00
_cell.angle_beta   90.00
_cell.angle_gamma   90.00
#
_symmetry.space_group_name_H-M   'P 1'
#
loop_
_entity.id
_entity.type
_entity.pdbx_description
1 polymer ?
#
loop_
_entity_poly.entity_id
_entity_poly.type
_entity_poly.pdbx_seq_one_letter_code
_entity_poly.pdbx_strand_id
1 'polypeptide(L)'
;SNAVKMELQADCYAGLWASQADKGPDAMLDPITQDQVDQAVRTAQSIGDDAIQKSAGRSVNPEKWTHGSSQQRVDAFLRGYQGGTMASCEANFRR
;
A
#
# COMPACT_ATOMS: atom_id res chain seq x y z
N SER A 1 7.85 9.66 10.77
CA SER A 1 6.96 9.00 11.74
C SER A 1 7.20 7.49 11.71
N ASN A 2 7.32 6.82 12.87
CA ASN A 2 7.43 5.34 12.91
C ASN A 2 6.12 4.66 12.51
N ALA A 3 4.97 5.27 12.83
CA ALA A 3 3.66 4.78 12.42
C ALA A 3 3.55 4.71 10.89
N VAL A 4 3.93 5.80 10.20
CA VAL A 4 3.94 5.83 8.73
C VAL A 4 4.84 4.73 8.14
N LYS A 5 6.04 4.53 8.68
CA LYS A 5 6.94 3.46 8.19
C LYS A 5 6.29 2.06 8.31
N MET A 6 5.60 1.81 9.42
CA MET A 6 4.91 0.54 9.67
C MET A 6 3.72 0.34 8.73
N GLU A 7 2.91 1.39 8.53
CA GLU A 7 1.77 1.37 7.62
C GLU A 7 2.19 1.10 6.17
N LEU A 8 3.25 1.77 5.68
CA LEU A 8 3.77 1.53 4.33
C LEU A 8 4.36 0.12 4.17
N GLN A 9 4.96 -0.43 5.23
CA GLN A 9 5.40 -1.82 5.20
C GLN A 9 4.21 -2.79 5.13
N ALA A 10 3.16 -2.52 5.90
CA ALA A 10 1.92 -3.31 5.88
C ALA A 10 1.24 -3.29 4.50
N ASP A 11 1.15 -2.12 3.85
CA ASP A 11 0.60 -2.01 2.49
C ASP A 11 1.43 -2.84 1.49
N CYS A 12 2.77 -2.83 1.60
CA CYS A 12 3.62 -3.67 0.75
C CYS A 12 3.38 -5.17 1.00
N TYR A 13 3.26 -5.59 2.26
CA TYR A 13 2.95 -6.98 2.58
C TYR A 13 1.56 -7.41 2.09
N ALA A 14 0.58 -6.51 2.11
CA ALA A 14 -0.73 -6.78 1.51
C ALA A 14 -0.62 -7.02 0.00
N GLY A 15 0.18 -6.21 -0.70
CA GLY A 15 0.47 -6.42 -2.12
C GLY A 15 1.20 -7.75 -2.38
N LEU A 16 2.23 -8.05 -1.60
CA LEU A 16 2.98 -9.31 -1.70
C LEU A 16 2.06 -10.52 -1.50
N TRP A 17 1.23 -10.48 -0.47
CA TRP A 17 0.25 -11.53 -0.22
C TRP A 17 -0.69 -11.70 -1.42
N ALA A 18 -1.23 -10.61 -1.95
CA ALA A 18 -2.11 -10.67 -3.12
C ALA A 18 -1.41 -11.32 -4.31
N SER A 19 -0.12 -10.99 -4.55
CA SER A 19 0.66 -11.60 -5.63
C SER A 19 0.93 -13.09 -5.46
N GLN A 20 0.99 -13.58 -4.23
CA GLN A 20 1.20 -15.01 -3.95
C GLN A 20 -0.12 -15.77 -3.93
N ALA A 21 -1.21 -15.08 -3.56
CA ALA A 21 -2.53 -15.66 -3.53
C ALA A 21 -3.08 -15.94 -4.93
N ASP A 22 -2.69 -15.16 -5.94
CA ASP A 22 -3.27 -15.24 -7.30
C ASP A 22 -2.31 -15.75 -8.40
N LYS A 23 -1.01 -15.86 -8.10
CA LYS A 23 0.02 -16.34 -9.04
C LYS A 23 0.76 -17.54 -8.48
N GLY A 24 1.24 -18.39 -9.39
CA GLY A 24 2.12 -19.50 -9.07
C GLY A 24 1.40 -20.85 -8.90
N PRO A 25 2.15 -21.93 -8.67
CA PRO A 25 1.60 -23.28 -8.59
C PRO A 25 0.72 -23.52 -7.36
N ASP A 26 0.90 -22.71 -6.30
CA ASP A 26 0.18 -22.81 -5.03
C ASP A 26 -0.85 -21.68 -4.84
N ALA A 27 -1.30 -21.05 -5.94
CA ALA A 27 -2.29 -19.98 -5.88
C ALA A 27 -3.58 -20.45 -5.17
N MET A 28 -4.09 -19.61 -4.27
CA MET A 28 -5.29 -19.87 -3.47
C MET A 28 -6.54 -19.19 -4.02
N LEU A 29 -6.36 -18.23 -4.94
CA LEU A 29 -7.40 -17.45 -5.58
C LEU A 29 -7.34 -17.65 -7.10
N ASP A 30 -8.47 -17.41 -7.76
CA ASP A 30 -8.45 -17.11 -9.19
C ASP A 30 -7.57 -15.87 -9.46
N PRO A 31 -7.00 -15.73 -10.67
CA PRO A 31 -6.17 -14.59 -11.01
C PRO A 31 -6.86 -13.27 -10.70
N ILE A 32 -6.18 -12.39 -9.96
CA ILE A 32 -6.74 -11.08 -9.60
C ILE A 32 -6.86 -10.25 -10.88
N THR A 33 -8.05 -9.71 -11.14
CA THR A 33 -8.31 -8.90 -12.31
C THR A 33 -7.73 -7.49 -12.15
N GLN A 34 -7.51 -6.79 -13.26
CA GLN A 34 -7.06 -5.40 -13.22
C GLN A 34 -8.04 -4.50 -12.44
N ASP A 35 -9.35 -4.74 -12.55
CA ASP A 35 -10.36 -3.98 -11.81
C ASP A 35 -10.24 -4.19 -10.28
N GLN A 36 -9.89 -5.40 -9.85
CA GLN A 36 -9.64 -5.69 -8.43
C GLN A 36 -8.34 -5.02 -7.93
N VAL A 37 -7.29 -4.98 -8.76
CA VAL A 37 -6.07 -4.22 -8.45
C VAL A 37 -6.41 -2.73 -8.34
N ASP A 38 -7.16 -2.18 -9.28
CA ASP A 38 -7.58 -0.78 -9.27
C ASP A 38 -8.43 -0.45 -8.04
N GLN A 39 -9.28 -1.38 -7.60
CA GLN A 39 -10.07 -1.23 -6.38
C GLN A 39 -9.18 -1.21 -5.12
N ALA A 40 -8.16 -2.07 -5.06
CA ALA A 40 -7.17 -2.05 -3.97
C ALA A 40 -6.38 -0.72 -3.97
N VAL A 41 -5.97 -0.24 -5.14
CA VAL A 41 -5.29 1.06 -5.32
C VAL A 41 -6.16 2.21 -4.85
N ARG A 42 -7.44 2.27 -5.26
CA ARG A 42 -8.38 3.30 -4.77
C ARG A 42 -8.52 3.27 -3.25
N THR A 43 -8.56 2.07 -2.67
CA THR A 43 -8.64 1.89 -1.22
C THR A 43 -7.39 2.45 -0.54
N ALA A 44 -6.19 2.04 -0.98
CA ALA A 44 -4.91 2.55 -0.48
C ALA A 44 -4.78 4.08 -0.62
N GLN A 45 -5.28 4.63 -1.72
CA GLN A 45 -5.31 6.07 -1.95
C GLN A 45 -6.23 6.78 -0.95
N SER A 46 -7.42 6.23 -0.67
CA SER A 46 -8.42 6.85 0.21
C SER A 46 -8.00 6.95 1.68
N ILE A 47 -7.14 6.04 2.13
CA ILE A 47 -6.65 5.95 3.51
C ILE A 47 -5.34 6.73 3.74
N GLY A 48 -4.79 7.36 2.70
CA GLY A 48 -3.69 8.32 2.86
C GLY A 48 -4.13 9.55 3.66
N ASP A 49 -3.26 10.03 4.56
CA ASP A 49 -3.58 11.15 5.44
C ASP A 49 -3.87 12.43 4.68
N ASP A 50 -3.27 12.64 3.50
CA ASP A 50 -3.59 13.81 2.67
C ASP A 50 -4.99 13.71 2.05
N ALA A 51 -5.44 12.53 1.64
CA ALA A 51 -6.84 12.31 1.21
C ALA A 51 -7.81 12.50 2.38
N ILE A 52 -7.51 11.94 3.57
CA ILE A 52 -8.32 12.08 4.77
C ILE A 52 -8.41 13.54 5.25
N GLN A 53 -7.29 14.27 5.19
CA GLN A 53 -7.28 15.69 5.56
C GLN A 53 -8.10 16.51 4.58
N LYS A 54 -7.93 16.30 3.27
CA LYS A 54 -8.70 16.98 2.21
C LYS A 54 -10.20 16.69 2.32
N SER A 55 -10.60 15.44 2.50
CA SER A 55 -12.03 15.05 2.63
C SER A 55 -12.69 15.63 3.88
N ALA A 56 -11.90 15.86 4.94
CA ALA A 56 -12.33 16.56 6.15
C ALA A 56 -12.31 18.10 6.04
N GLY A 57 -12.04 18.66 4.85
CA GLY A 57 -11.96 20.11 4.64
C GLY A 57 -10.74 20.78 5.29
N ARG A 58 -9.69 20.01 5.60
CA ARG A 58 -8.47 20.50 6.25
C ARG A 58 -7.33 20.64 5.25
N SER A 59 -6.46 21.63 5.46
CA SER A 59 -5.18 21.71 4.75
C SER A 59 -4.32 20.49 5.05
N VAL A 60 -3.55 20.05 4.06
CA VAL A 60 -2.63 18.93 4.21
C VAL A 60 -1.46 19.33 5.11
N ASN A 61 -1.21 18.58 6.18
CA ASN A 61 -0.07 18.76 7.06
C ASN A 61 0.65 17.41 7.31
N PRO A 62 1.83 17.21 6.69
CA PRO A 62 2.64 15.99 6.85
C PRO A 62 3.14 15.69 8.26
N GLU A 63 3.27 16.68 9.13
CA GLU A 63 3.76 16.48 10.50
C GLU A 63 2.78 15.69 11.38
N LYS A 64 1.49 15.66 10.98
CA LYS A 64 0.41 14.97 11.69
C LYS A 64 0.09 13.59 11.12
N TRP A 65 0.88 13.11 10.16
CA TRP A 65 0.60 11.86 9.47
C TRP A 65 0.87 10.63 10.34
N THR A 66 -0.09 9.71 10.33
CA THR A 66 -0.01 8.38 10.96
C THR A 66 0.04 7.27 9.92
N HIS A 67 -0.58 7.49 8.76
CA HIS A 67 -0.79 6.55 7.67
C HIS A 67 0.18 6.78 6.50
N GLY A 68 0.62 8.03 6.27
CA GLY A 68 1.43 8.43 5.12
C GLY A 68 0.57 9.06 4.01
N SER A 69 1.20 9.51 2.93
CA SER A 69 0.44 10.07 1.79
C SER A 69 -0.24 8.98 0.98
N SER A 70 -1.35 9.31 0.33
CA SER A 70 -2.06 8.43 -0.59
C SER A 70 -1.14 7.79 -1.63
N GLN A 71 -0.18 8.56 -2.17
CA GLN A 71 0.78 8.05 -3.15
C GLN A 71 1.73 7.02 -2.53
N GLN A 72 2.25 7.28 -1.32
CA GLN A 72 3.14 6.34 -0.63
C GLN A 72 2.45 4.98 -0.39
N ARG A 73 1.17 5.00 -0.02
CA ARG A 73 0.34 3.80 0.22
C ARG A 73 0.19 2.98 -1.07
N VAL A 74 -0.17 3.66 -2.17
CA VAL A 74 -0.31 3.04 -3.50
C VAL A 74 1.02 2.44 -3.97
N ASP A 75 2.11 3.20 -3.87
CA ASP A 75 3.45 2.74 -4.29
C ASP A 75 3.90 1.52 -3.47
N ALA A 76 3.62 1.50 -2.17
CA ALA A 76 3.95 0.38 -1.31
C ALA A 76 3.17 -0.88 -1.71
N PHE A 77 1.85 -0.78 -1.85
CA PHE A 77 1.00 -1.90 -2.28
C PHE A 77 1.43 -2.45 -3.65
N LEU A 78 1.58 -1.58 -4.65
CA LEU A 78 1.96 -2.01 -6.00
C LEU A 78 3.36 -2.62 -6.03
N ARG A 79 4.30 -2.12 -5.24
CA ARG A 79 5.64 -2.71 -5.12
C ARG A 79 5.58 -4.14 -4.62
N GLY A 80 4.79 -4.42 -3.59
CA GLY A 80 4.58 -5.77 -3.11
C GLY A 80 3.89 -6.67 -4.14
N TYR A 81 2.82 -6.16 -4.76
CA TYR A 81 2.00 -6.92 -5.71
C TYR A 81 2.71 -7.25 -7.02
N GLN A 82 3.50 -6.32 -7.55
CA GLN A 82 4.27 -6.52 -8.78
C GLN A 82 5.58 -7.26 -8.50
N GLY A 83 6.20 -6.98 -7.35
CA GLY A 83 7.49 -7.56 -6.98
C GLY A 83 7.42 -9.01 -6.49
N GLY A 84 6.32 -9.39 -5.82
CA GLY A 84 6.03 -10.78 -5.46
C GLY A 84 7.03 -11.45 -4.51
N THR A 85 7.98 -10.71 -3.92
CA THR A 85 8.96 -11.26 -2.98
C THR A 85 9.06 -10.41 -1.71
N MET A 86 9.55 -11.01 -0.62
CA MET A 86 9.82 -10.27 0.62
C MET A 86 10.84 -9.14 0.40
N ALA A 87 11.83 -9.37 -0.47
CA ALA A 87 12.83 -8.38 -0.85
C ALA A 87 12.22 -7.13 -1.50
N SER A 88 11.09 -7.27 -2.22
CA SER A 88 10.36 -6.12 -2.76
C SER A 88 9.85 -5.18 -1.68
N CYS A 89 9.60 -5.69 -0.46
CA CYS A 89 9.15 -4.91 0.69
C CYS A 89 10.28 -4.48 1.64
N GLU A 90 11.54 -4.74 1.28
CA GLU A 90 12.68 -4.17 1.98
C GLU A 90 12.77 -2.67 1.71
N ALA A 91 12.17 -1.90 2.61
CA ALA A 91 12.31 -0.47 2.60
C ALA A 91 13.57 -0.06 3.38
N ASN A 92 14.46 0.70 2.73
CA ASN A 92 15.52 1.43 3.40
C ASN A 92 14.92 2.61 4.18
N PHE A 93 14.25 2.32 5.29
CA PHE A 93 13.77 3.32 6.23
C PHE A 93 14.92 3.85 7.09
N ARG A 94 16.02 4.27 6.44
CA ARG A 94 17.15 4.91 7.13
C ARG A 94 16.61 6.09 7.94
N ARG A 95 17.18 6.27 9.13
CA ARG A 95 16.83 7.37 10.02
C ARG A 95 17.18 8.69 9.36
#